data_AF-A0A8J3JJL7-F1
#
_entry.id   AF-A0A8J3JJL7-F1
#
_cell.length_a   1.000
_cell.length_b   1.000
_cell.length_c   1.000
_cell.angle_alpha   90.00
_cell.angle_beta   90.00
_cell.angle_gamma   90.00
#
_symmetry.space_group_name_H-M   'P 1'
#
loop_
_entity.id
_entity.type
_entity.pdbx_description
1 polymer ?
#
loop_
_entity_poly.entity_id
_entity_poly.type
_entity_poly.pdbx_seq_one_letter_code
_entity_poly.pdbx_strand_id
1 'polypeptide(L)'
;MRQERRPESTEPAATRRERLRSERAERRAPRTRLEQPRVPGRIRLPRWDADTFGRFAEAAARFMGTAQFIVVMTVIVVVWVAINLIGLWGLRWDPYPFILLNLFFSTQASYAAPLILLAQNRQADRDRLTMDEDRRRAAAQKADTDYLAREIAALRIALGEVATRDFVRSELSRLIEEMDRRDGHHPVRASEPATGRTADPR
;
A
#
# COMPACT_ATOMS: atom_id res chain seq x y z
N MET A 1 68.51 -35.28 34.32
CA MET A 1 67.64 -34.09 34.14
C MET A 1 68.40 -33.12 33.24
N ARG A 2 68.27 -33.17 31.91
CA ARG A 2 67.18 -32.62 31.06
C ARG A 2 66.96 -31.12 31.30
N GLN A 3 67.73 -30.30 30.59
CA GLN A 3 67.36 -28.94 30.23
C GLN A 3 67.61 -28.75 28.74
N GLU A 4 66.55 -28.30 28.07
CA GLU A 4 66.44 -28.00 26.65
C GLU A 4 67.48 -26.97 26.18
N ARG A 5 68.28 -27.34 25.18
CA ARG A 5 68.74 -26.37 24.19
C ARG A 5 67.91 -26.56 22.92
N ARG A 6 66.85 -25.77 22.82
CA ARG A 6 66.12 -25.58 21.56
C ARG A 6 67.09 -24.93 20.57
N PRO A 7 67.27 -25.46 19.35
CA PRO A 7 67.96 -24.72 18.31
C PRO A 7 67.09 -23.54 17.86
N GLU A 8 67.66 -22.35 17.97
CA GLU A 8 67.12 -21.11 17.45
C GLU A 8 67.22 -21.15 15.91
N SER A 9 66.20 -21.73 15.27
CA SER A 9 66.07 -21.71 13.82
C SER A 9 65.74 -20.29 13.37
N THR A 10 66.76 -19.59 12.88
CA THR A 10 66.61 -18.35 12.13
C THR A 10 65.84 -18.68 10.84
N GLU A 11 64.52 -18.56 10.86
CA GLU A 11 63.71 -18.66 9.63
C GLU A 11 64.07 -17.47 8.72
N PRO A 12 64.42 -17.70 7.45
CA PRO A 12 64.67 -16.60 6.52
C PRO A 12 63.39 -15.76 6.35
N ALA A 13 63.51 -14.44 6.47
CA ALA A 13 62.39 -13.48 6.40
C ALA A 13 61.56 -13.57 5.10
N ALA A 14 62.08 -14.23 4.07
CA ALA A 14 61.37 -14.55 2.83
C ALA A 14 60.18 -15.49 3.08
N THR A 15 60.38 -16.57 3.84
CA THR A 15 59.37 -17.61 4.08
C THR A 15 58.20 -17.09 4.91
N ARG A 16 58.47 -16.18 5.86
CA ARG A 16 57.43 -15.54 6.67
C ARG A 16 56.55 -14.60 5.84
N ARG A 17 57.12 -13.86 4.90
CA ARG A 17 56.37 -12.98 3.98
C ARG A 17 55.51 -13.77 3.01
N GLU A 18 55.98 -14.93 2.60
CA GLU A 18 55.26 -15.83 1.70
C GLU A 18 54.07 -16.50 2.41
N ARG A 19 54.24 -16.95 3.66
CA ARG A 19 53.14 -17.46 4.49
C ARG A 19 52.08 -16.39 4.78
N LEU A 20 52.47 -15.15 5.05
CA LEU A 20 51.51 -14.06 5.26
C LEU A 20 50.77 -13.66 3.97
N ARG A 21 51.41 -13.82 2.80
CA ARG A 21 50.76 -13.64 1.49
C ARG A 21 49.80 -14.80 1.19
N SER A 22 50.16 -16.03 1.50
CA SER A 22 49.27 -17.19 1.32
C SER A 22 48.06 -17.13 2.28
N GLU A 23 48.25 -16.74 3.54
CA GLU A 23 47.14 -16.53 4.48
C GLU A 23 46.17 -15.41 4.03
N ARG A 24 46.71 -14.32 3.48
CA ARG A 24 45.88 -13.23 2.93
C ARG A 24 45.16 -13.62 1.63
N ALA A 25 45.74 -14.52 0.84
CA ALA A 25 45.12 -15.05 -0.37
C ALA A 25 43.98 -16.04 -0.04
N GLU A 26 44.14 -16.85 1.02
CA GLU A 26 43.14 -17.82 1.47
C GLU A 26 41.92 -17.16 2.11
N ARG A 27 42.12 -16.03 2.82
CA ARG A 27 41.01 -15.19 3.33
C ARG A 27 40.19 -14.50 2.24
N ARG A 28 40.63 -14.55 0.98
CA ARG A 28 39.95 -13.94 -0.19
C ARG A 28 39.36 -14.99 -1.13
N ALA A 29 39.05 -16.18 -0.62
CA ALA A 29 38.19 -17.12 -1.34
C ALA A 29 36.79 -16.51 -1.49
N PRO A 30 36.23 -16.44 -2.71
CA PRO A 30 34.87 -15.97 -2.90
C PRO A 30 33.94 -16.96 -2.20
N ARG A 31 33.27 -16.49 -1.14
CA ARG A 31 32.17 -17.22 -0.52
C ARG A 31 31.14 -17.49 -1.60
N THR A 32 31.10 -18.73 -2.10
CA THR A 32 30.05 -19.23 -2.97
C THR A 32 28.73 -18.99 -2.27
N ARG A 33 28.02 -17.93 -2.71
CA ARG A 33 26.64 -17.64 -2.31
C ARG A 33 25.79 -18.81 -2.76
N LEU A 34 25.57 -19.76 -1.86
CA LEU A 34 24.62 -20.88 -2.00
C LEU A 34 23.17 -20.44 -1.75
N GLU A 35 22.88 -19.13 -1.84
CA GLU A 35 21.55 -18.55 -1.68
C GLU A 35 21.08 -17.83 -2.95
N GLN A 36 21.14 -18.50 -4.09
CA GLN A 36 20.21 -18.19 -5.15
C GLN A 36 19.24 -19.37 -5.24
N PRO A 37 17.97 -19.19 -4.83
CA PRO A 37 16.94 -20.18 -5.12
C PRO A 37 16.96 -20.37 -6.62
N ARG A 38 17.34 -21.56 -7.06
CA ARG A 38 17.30 -21.98 -8.44
C ARG A 38 15.83 -21.91 -8.85
N VAL A 39 15.43 -20.81 -9.49
CA VAL A 39 14.09 -20.65 -10.04
C VAL A 39 13.86 -21.85 -10.95
N PRO A 40 12.93 -22.77 -10.61
CA PRO A 40 12.70 -23.94 -11.43
C PRO A 40 12.31 -23.43 -12.83
N GLY A 41 12.93 -24.03 -13.85
CA GLY A 41 12.71 -23.64 -15.24
C GLY A 41 11.21 -23.50 -15.48
N ARG A 42 10.79 -22.30 -15.92
CA ARG A 42 9.40 -22.05 -16.28
C ARG A 42 9.04 -23.01 -17.40
N ILE A 43 8.38 -24.10 -17.05
CA ILE A 43 7.66 -24.95 -17.99
C ILE A 43 6.72 -23.98 -18.72
N ARG A 44 6.99 -23.72 -20.00
CA ARG A 44 6.07 -22.98 -20.85
C ARG A 44 4.89 -23.90 -21.14
N LEU A 45 3.96 -23.97 -20.18
CA LEU A 45 2.63 -24.48 -20.50
C LEU A 45 2.06 -23.60 -21.63
N PRO A 46 1.33 -24.20 -22.58
CA PRO A 46 0.57 -23.44 -23.56
C PRO A 46 -0.26 -22.39 -22.82
N ARG A 47 -0.07 -21.11 -23.16
CA ARG A 47 -0.95 -20.05 -22.67
C ARG A 47 -2.30 -20.28 -23.33
N TRP A 48 -3.17 -21.07 -22.69
CA TRP A 48 -4.59 -21.07 -23.00
C TRP A 48 -5.09 -19.63 -22.89
N ASP A 49 -5.86 -19.18 -23.88
CA ASP A 49 -6.31 -17.79 -24.01
C ASP A 49 -6.99 -17.31 -22.72
N ALA A 50 -6.26 -16.47 -21.99
CA ALA A 50 -6.70 -15.92 -20.70
C ALA A 50 -7.99 -15.08 -20.84
N ASP A 51 -8.24 -14.55 -22.04
CA ASP A 51 -9.36 -13.65 -22.33
C ASP A 51 -10.68 -14.37 -22.57
N THR A 52 -10.67 -15.57 -23.16
CA THR A 52 -11.90 -16.36 -23.35
C THR A 52 -12.37 -16.95 -22.03
N PHE A 53 -11.45 -17.49 -21.24
CA PHE A 53 -11.77 -18.01 -19.91
C PHE A 53 -12.16 -16.91 -18.92
N GLY A 54 -11.55 -15.72 -19.02
CA GLY A 54 -11.89 -14.56 -18.20
C GLY A 54 -13.34 -14.10 -18.39
N ARG A 55 -13.76 -13.97 -19.66
CA ARG A 55 -15.16 -13.61 -20.00
C ARG A 55 -16.15 -14.68 -19.56
N PHE A 56 -15.79 -15.96 -19.73
CA PHE A 56 -16.62 -17.07 -19.24
C PHE A 56 -16.76 -17.05 -17.71
N ALA A 57 -15.66 -16.83 -16.99
CA ALA A 57 -15.68 -16.76 -15.53
C ALA A 57 -16.49 -15.56 -15.01
N GLU A 58 -16.44 -14.42 -15.68
CA GLU A 58 -17.25 -13.25 -15.33
C GLU A 58 -18.75 -13.50 -15.57
N ALA A 59 -19.11 -14.15 -16.69
CA ALA A 59 -20.47 -14.57 -16.96
C ALA A 59 -20.95 -15.64 -15.96
N ALA A 60 -20.12 -16.63 -15.65
CA ALA A 60 -20.41 -17.66 -14.67
C ALA A 60 -20.57 -17.09 -13.25
N ALA A 61 -19.74 -16.12 -12.86
CA ALA A 61 -19.86 -15.44 -11.56
C ALA A 61 -21.18 -14.65 -11.45
N ARG A 62 -21.56 -13.92 -12.51
CA ARG A 62 -22.85 -13.23 -12.57
C ARG A 62 -24.03 -14.21 -12.54
N PHE A 63 -23.90 -15.34 -13.22
CA PHE A 63 -24.92 -16.38 -13.27
C PHE A 63 -25.09 -17.10 -11.93
N MET A 64 -23.99 -17.47 -11.27
CA MET A 64 -23.99 -18.26 -10.03
C MET A 64 -24.35 -17.42 -8.79
N GLY A 65 -24.11 -16.10 -8.81
CA GLY A 65 -24.47 -15.19 -7.72
C GLY A 65 -25.93 -14.72 -7.69
N THR A 66 -26.72 -15.08 -8.71
CA THR A 66 -28.11 -14.62 -8.85
C THR A 66 -29.10 -15.72 -8.47
N ALA A 67 -30.19 -15.39 -7.77
CA ALA A 67 -31.26 -16.33 -7.39
C ALA A 67 -31.90 -17.07 -8.60
N GLN A 68 -31.71 -16.55 -9.80
CA GLN A 68 -32.11 -17.15 -11.08
C GLN A 68 -31.51 -18.55 -11.32
N PHE A 69 -30.28 -18.82 -10.85
CA PHE A 69 -29.64 -20.13 -11.03
C PHE A 69 -30.44 -21.25 -10.36
N ILE A 70 -30.87 -21.03 -9.12
CA ILE A 70 -31.64 -22.00 -8.34
C ILE A 70 -32.97 -22.26 -9.02
N VAL A 71 -33.66 -21.21 -9.48
CA VAL A 71 -34.96 -21.34 -10.18
C VAL A 71 -34.82 -22.20 -11.44
N VAL A 72 -33.84 -21.91 -12.30
CA VAL A 72 -33.61 -22.68 -13.54
C VAL A 72 -33.28 -24.15 -13.21
N MET A 73 -32.41 -24.40 -12.23
CA MET A 73 -32.06 -25.76 -11.82
C MET A 73 -33.27 -26.54 -11.28
N THR A 74 -34.10 -25.92 -10.45
CA THR A 74 -35.34 -26.54 -9.96
C THR A 74 -36.30 -26.87 -11.11
N VAL A 75 -36.48 -25.94 -12.07
CA VAL A 75 -37.34 -26.18 -13.23
C VAL A 75 -36.85 -27.37 -14.05
N ILE A 76 -35.54 -27.47 -14.31
CA ILE A 76 -34.96 -28.60 -15.06
C ILE A 76 -35.26 -29.94 -14.35
N VAL A 77 -35.05 -30.00 -13.03
CA VAL A 77 -35.33 -31.21 -12.24
C VAL A 77 -36.82 -31.56 -12.29
N VAL A 78 -37.70 -30.58 -12.10
CA VAL A 78 -39.17 -30.78 -12.14
C VAL A 78 -39.62 -31.28 -13.51
N VAL A 79 -39.10 -30.68 -14.60
CA VAL A 79 -39.41 -31.10 -15.97
C VAL A 79 -38.92 -32.52 -16.23
N TRP A 80 -37.71 -32.87 -15.78
CA TRP A 80 -37.16 -34.22 -15.93
C TRP A 80 -38.01 -35.26 -15.22
N VAL A 81 -38.40 -34.98 -13.97
CA VAL A 81 -39.28 -35.85 -13.18
C VAL A 81 -40.65 -35.94 -13.84
N ALA A 82 -41.22 -34.84 -14.33
CA ALA A 82 -42.52 -34.83 -14.99
C ALA A 82 -42.53 -35.67 -16.29
N ILE A 83 -41.51 -35.55 -17.14
CA ILE A 83 -41.35 -36.35 -18.37
C ILE A 83 -41.27 -37.84 -18.03
N ASN A 84 -40.49 -38.21 -16.99
CA ASN A 84 -40.34 -39.60 -16.57
C ASN A 84 -41.58 -40.16 -15.86
N LEU A 85 -42.33 -39.32 -15.13
CA LEU A 85 -43.54 -39.72 -14.41
C LEU A 85 -44.73 -39.92 -15.36
N ILE A 86 -44.89 -39.02 -16.33
CA ILE A 86 -45.94 -39.11 -17.37
C ILE A 86 -45.66 -40.28 -18.32
N GLY A 87 -44.39 -40.73 -18.40
CA GLY A 87 -44.00 -41.84 -19.26
C GLY A 87 -44.30 -41.51 -20.70
N LEU A 88 -43.72 -40.42 -21.21
CA LEU A 88 -43.87 -40.04 -22.61
C LEU A 88 -43.48 -41.26 -23.47
N TRP A 89 -44.42 -41.78 -24.26
CA TRP A 89 -44.27 -42.98 -25.12
C TRP A 89 -44.31 -44.36 -24.43
N GLY A 90 -44.82 -44.46 -23.20
CA GLY A 90 -44.91 -45.76 -22.49
C GLY A 90 -43.54 -46.35 -22.09
N LEU A 91 -42.46 -45.65 -22.40
CA LEU A 91 -41.09 -46.02 -22.08
C LEU A 91 -40.64 -45.23 -20.85
N ARG A 92 -40.47 -45.93 -19.73
CA ARG A 92 -39.97 -45.33 -18.48
C ARG A 92 -38.45 -45.21 -18.60
N TRP A 93 -37.99 -44.09 -19.17
CA TRP A 93 -36.58 -43.84 -19.47
C TRP A 93 -35.69 -43.83 -18.20
N ASP A 94 -36.22 -43.35 -17.07
CA ASP A 94 -35.54 -43.33 -15.77
C ASP A 94 -36.55 -43.63 -14.63
N PRO A 95 -36.86 -44.91 -14.33
CA PRO A 95 -37.74 -45.29 -13.23
C PRO A 95 -37.17 -44.88 -11.87
N TYR A 96 -38.05 -44.70 -10.87
CA TYR A 96 -37.63 -44.43 -9.48
C TYR A 96 -36.61 -45.50 -9.03
N PRO A 97 -35.39 -45.14 -8.56
CA PRO A 97 -34.97 -43.88 -7.94
C PRO A 97 -34.16 -42.88 -8.82
N PHE A 98 -34.46 -42.75 -10.11
CA PHE A 98 -33.83 -41.76 -11.03
C PHE A 98 -32.29 -41.85 -11.11
N ILE A 99 -31.77 -42.99 -11.55
CA ILE A 99 -30.32 -43.25 -11.59
C ILE A 99 -29.58 -42.33 -12.56
N LEU A 100 -30.21 -41.99 -13.68
CA LEU A 100 -29.59 -41.14 -14.70
C LEU A 100 -29.47 -39.69 -14.22
N LEU A 101 -30.49 -39.18 -13.54
CA LEU A 101 -30.45 -37.85 -12.93
C LEU A 101 -29.35 -37.77 -11.86
N ASN A 102 -29.23 -38.79 -11.01
CA ASN A 102 -28.17 -38.85 -10.00
C ASN A 102 -26.76 -38.93 -10.63
N LEU A 103 -26.61 -39.71 -11.72
CA LEU A 103 -25.35 -39.82 -12.43
C LEU A 103 -24.93 -38.48 -13.07
N PHE A 104 -25.89 -37.75 -13.63
CA PHE A 104 -25.69 -36.43 -14.18
C PHE A 104 -25.23 -35.44 -13.10
N PHE A 105 -25.90 -35.38 -11.94
CA PHE A 105 -25.48 -34.53 -10.83
C PHE A 105 -24.09 -34.90 -10.29
N SER A 106 -23.77 -36.19 -10.21
CA SER A 106 -22.46 -36.67 -9.77
C SER A 106 -21.35 -36.22 -10.71
N THR A 107 -21.61 -36.29 -12.02
CA THR A 107 -20.66 -35.83 -13.05
C THR A 107 -20.57 -34.30 -13.06
N GLN A 108 -21.68 -33.60 -12.87
CA GLN A 108 -21.72 -32.14 -12.77
C GLN A 108 -20.84 -31.65 -11.61
N ALA A 109 -20.94 -32.27 -10.44
CA ALA A 109 -20.09 -31.95 -9.29
C ALA A 109 -18.61 -32.28 -9.56
N SER A 110 -18.33 -33.41 -10.21
CA SER A 110 -16.97 -33.85 -10.55
C SER A 110 -16.26 -32.89 -11.51
N TYR A 111 -16.96 -32.38 -12.54
CA TYR A 111 -16.40 -31.39 -13.46
C TYR A 111 -16.38 -29.96 -12.90
N ALA A 112 -17.22 -29.65 -11.91
CA ALA A 112 -17.19 -28.35 -11.24
C ALA A 112 -15.88 -28.13 -10.48
N ALA A 113 -15.35 -29.15 -9.79
CA ALA A 113 -14.11 -29.04 -9.01
C ALA A 113 -12.89 -28.51 -9.79
N PRO A 114 -12.51 -29.06 -10.97
CA PRO A 114 -11.39 -28.55 -11.74
C PRO A 114 -11.65 -27.16 -12.34
N LEU A 115 -12.90 -26.85 -12.70
CA LEU A 115 -13.26 -25.53 -13.24
C LEU A 115 -13.18 -24.45 -12.15
N ILE A 116 -13.65 -24.77 -10.94
CA ILE A 116 -13.53 -23.91 -9.75
C ILE A 116 -12.07 -23.70 -9.41
N LEU A 117 -11.25 -24.76 -9.42
CA LEU A 117 -9.81 -24.66 -9.11
C LEU A 117 -9.08 -23.75 -10.10
N LEU A 118 -9.42 -23.79 -11.39
CA LEU A 118 -8.84 -22.91 -12.40
C LEU A 118 -9.31 -21.45 -12.24
N ALA A 119 -10.59 -21.25 -11.87
CA ALA A 119 -11.12 -19.92 -11.56
C ALA A 119 -10.47 -19.32 -10.31
N GLN A 120 -10.25 -20.12 -9.27
CA GLN A 120 -9.61 -19.72 -8.02
C GLN A 120 -8.14 -19.34 -8.22
N ASN A 121 -7.37 -20.12 -9.00
CA ASN A 121 -5.97 -19.77 -9.32
C ASN A 121 -5.87 -18.38 -9.97
N ARG A 122 -6.81 -18.03 -10.86
CA ARG A 122 -6.84 -16.70 -11.48
C ARG A 122 -7.33 -15.59 -10.57
N GLN A 123 -8.21 -15.89 -9.61
CA GLN A 123 -8.59 -14.92 -8.57
C GLN A 123 -7.38 -14.63 -7.68
N ALA A 124 -6.70 -15.66 -7.18
CA ALA A 124 -5.51 -15.52 -6.34
C ALA A 124 -4.39 -14.71 -7.01
N ASP A 125 -4.18 -14.86 -8.33
CA ASP A 125 -3.19 -14.06 -9.07
C ASP A 125 -3.60 -12.58 -9.19
N ARG A 126 -4.89 -12.27 -9.41
CA ARG A 126 -5.40 -10.90 -9.39
C ARG A 126 -5.32 -10.28 -8.00
N ASP A 127 -5.64 -11.05 -6.97
CA ASP A 127 -5.59 -10.61 -5.58
C ASP A 127 -4.15 -10.29 -5.17
N ARG A 128 -3.16 -11.10 -5.61
CA ARG A 128 -1.74 -10.80 -5.41
C ARG A 128 -1.32 -9.47 -6.03
N LEU A 129 -1.70 -9.22 -7.28
CA LEU A 129 -1.38 -7.95 -7.96
C LEU A 129 -2.02 -6.76 -7.25
N THR A 130 -3.30 -6.90 -6.88
CA THR A 130 -4.04 -5.87 -6.15
C THR A 130 -3.37 -5.58 -4.81
N MET A 131 -2.97 -6.62 -4.06
CA MET A 131 -2.26 -6.49 -2.78
C MET A 131 -0.89 -5.80 -2.94
N ASP A 132 -0.14 -6.09 -4.00
CA ASP A 132 1.14 -5.43 -4.26
C ASP A 132 0.98 -3.96 -4.62
N GLU A 133 -0.02 -3.61 -5.42
CA GLU A 133 -0.37 -2.21 -5.70
C GLU A 133 -0.80 -1.48 -4.43
N ASP A 134 -1.64 -2.09 -3.61
CA ASP A 134 -2.14 -1.49 -2.37
C ASP A 134 -0.99 -1.23 -1.39
N ARG A 135 -0.04 -2.17 -1.26
CA ARG A 135 1.18 -1.94 -0.46
C ARG A 135 2.01 -0.77 -0.98
N ARG A 136 2.16 -0.63 -2.30
CA ARG A 136 2.88 0.51 -2.90
C ARG A 136 2.17 1.83 -2.63
N ARG A 137 0.84 1.86 -2.78
CA ARG A 137 0.01 3.04 -2.49
C ARG A 137 0.09 3.42 -1.01
N ALA A 138 -0.02 2.45 -0.10
CA ALA A 138 0.11 2.67 1.34
C ALA A 138 1.50 3.21 1.72
N ALA A 139 2.57 2.69 1.10
CA ALA A 139 3.93 3.19 1.31
C ALA A 139 4.08 4.64 0.83
N ALA A 140 3.53 4.98 -0.34
CA ALA A 140 3.52 6.35 -0.86
C ALA A 140 2.71 7.29 0.03
N GLN A 141 1.49 6.91 0.43
CA GLN A 141 0.66 7.70 1.35
C GLN A 141 1.35 7.96 2.69
N LYS A 142 2.06 6.95 3.23
CA LYS A 142 2.85 7.12 4.45
C LYS A 142 3.97 8.14 4.24
N ALA A 143 4.70 8.06 3.12
CA ALA A 143 5.77 9.01 2.81
C ALA A 143 5.24 10.44 2.64
N ASP A 144 4.11 10.62 1.96
CA ASP A 144 3.46 11.93 1.79
C ASP A 144 3.00 12.50 3.14
N THR A 145 2.45 11.65 4.02
CA THR A 145 2.04 12.07 5.36
C THR A 145 3.25 12.47 6.21
N ASP A 146 4.34 11.70 6.17
CA ASP A 146 5.59 12.01 6.86
C ASP A 146 6.21 13.32 6.32
N TYR A 147 6.10 13.57 5.01
CA TYR A 147 6.54 14.81 4.38
C TYR A 147 5.71 16.02 4.85
N LEU A 148 4.38 15.93 4.77
CA LEU A 148 3.48 16.99 5.24
C LEU A 148 3.66 17.27 6.73
N ALA A 149 3.86 16.25 7.57
CA ALA A 149 4.13 16.44 8.99
C ALA A 149 5.42 17.23 9.24
N ARG A 150 6.47 16.97 8.45
CA ARG A 150 7.74 17.74 8.52
C ARG A 150 7.55 19.17 8.04
N GLU A 151 6.83 19.38 6.94
CA GLU A 151 6.54 20.72 6.42
C GLU A 151 5.70 21.53 7.42
N ILE A 152 4.68 20.93 8.03
CA ILE A 152 3.86 21.58 9.07
C ILE A 152 4.72 21.91 10.30
N ALA A 153 5.61 21.01 10.72
CA ALA A 153 6.52 21.27 11.83
C ALA A 153 7.47 22.43 11.52
N ALA A 154 8.04 22.48 10.32
CA ALA A 154 8.90 23.57 9.87
C ALA A 154 8.13 24.90 9.80
N LEU A 155 6.93 24.89 9.20
CA LEU A 155 6.05 26.05 9.14
C LEU A 155 5.67 26.54 10.54
N ARG A 156 5.39 25.64 11.49
CA ARG A 156 5.08 25.98 12.88
C ARG A 156 6.25 26.67 13.57
N ILE A 157 7.49 26.23 13.33
CA ILE A 157 8.69 26.86 13.89
C ILE A 157 8.87 28.25 13.28
N ALA A 158 8.80 28.37 11.95
CA ALA A 158 8.94 29.65 11.25
C ALA A 158 7.86 30.66 11.68
N LEU A 159 6.60 30.23 11.83
CA LEU A 159 5.52 31.06 12.37
C LEU A 159 5.71 31.37 13.86
N GLY A 160 6.24 30.45 14.66
CA GLY A 160 6.55 30.69 16.07
C GLY A 160 7.62 31.76 16.27
N GLU A 161 8.62 31.82 15.38
CA GLU A 161 9.66 32.85 15.36
C GLU A 161 9.13 34.22 14.90
N VAL A 162 8.22 34.28 13.92
CA VAL A 162 7.69 35.55 13.37
C VAL A 162 6.46 36.09 14.13
N ALA A 163 5.67 35.22 14.75
CA ALA A 163 4.45 35.58 15.48
C ALA A 163 4.62 35.42 17.00
N THR A 164 5.75 35.87 17.57
CA THR A 164 5.85 35.93 19.03
C THR A 164 4.82 36.95 19.55
N ARG A 165 4.10 36.61 20.62
CA ARG A 165 3.08 37.47 21.26
C ARG A 165 3.60 38.89 21.47
N ASP A 166 4.89 39.03 21.79
CA ASP A 166 5.54 40.31 22.04
C ASP A 166 5.79 41.12 20.76
N PHE A 167 6.04 40.48 19.62
CA PHE A 167 6.16 41.16 18.32
C PHE A 167 4.80 41.65 17.81
N VAL A 168 3.77 40.80 17.89
CA VAL A 168 2.40 41.21 17.54
C VAL A 168 1.92 42.33 18.47
N ARG A 169 2.23 42.23 19.77
CA ARG A 169 1.93 43.28 20.75
C ARG A 169 2.73 44.55 20.46
N SER A 170 4.02 44.46 20.16
CA SER A 170 4.84 45.65 19.88
C SER A 170 4.35 46.38 18.65
N GLU A 171 3.96 45.66 17.59
CA GLU A 171 3.51 46.30 16.35
C GLU A 171 2.09 46.84 16.44
N LEU A 172 1.19 46.17 17.17
CA LEU A 172 -0.10 46.74 17.54
C LEU A 172 0.06 48.00 18.38
N SER A 173 0.92 47.98 19.41
CA SER A 173 1.20 49.17 20.23
C SER A 173 1.79 50.30 19.40
N ARG A 174 2.71 49.98 18.48
CA ARG A 174 3.35 50.95 17.59
C ARG A 174 2.34 51.61 16.64
N LEU A 175 1.43 50.83 16.06
CA LEU A 175 0.34 51.32 15.21
C LEU A 175 -0.65 52.19 16.00
N ILE A 176 -1.02 51.78 17.22
CA ILE A 176 -1.90 52.58 18.10
C ILE A 176 -1.23 53.91 18.44
N GLU A 177 0.04 53.89 18.81
CA GLU A 177 0.77 55.10 19.14
C GLU A 177 0.95 56.03 17.93
N GLU A 178 1.14 55.48 16.74
CA GLU A 178 1.19 56.27 15.50
C GLU A 178 -0.17 56.92 15.19
N MET A 179 -1.29 56.25 15.45
CA MET A 179 -2.63 56.84 15.33
C MET A 179 -2.86 57.94 16.38
N ASP A 180 -2.51 57.70 17.65
CA ASP A 180 -2.61 58.71 18.71
C ASP A 180 -1.76 59.95 18.42
N ARG A 181 -0.57 59.76 17.83
CA ARG A 181 0.30 60.86 17.39
C ARG A 181 -0.28 61.65 16.22
N ARG A 182 -1.11 61.03 15.38
CA ARG A 182 -1.82 61.68 14.27
C ARG A 182 -3.07 62.43 14.77
N ASP A 183 -3.79 61.86 15.74
CA ASP A 183 -4.99 62.48 16.34
C ASP A 183 -4.63 63.59 17.35
N GLY A 184 -3.46 63.49 18.01
CA GLY A 184 -2.93 64.48 18.95
C GLY A 184 -2.46 65.81 18.32
N HIS A 185 -2.57 65.97 17.00
CA HIS A 185 -2.25 67.22 16.29
C HIS A 185 -3.47 68.11 16.02
N HIS A 186 -4.47 68.07 16.89
CA HIS A 186 -5.46 69.14 17.01
C HIS A 186 -5.05 70.10 18.15
N PRO A 187 -4.29 71.17 17.87
CA PRO A 187 -4.01 72.18 18.89
C PRO A 187 -5.34 72.85 19.25
N VAL A 188 -5.82 72.56 20.46
CA VAL A 188 -6.87 73.34 21.13
C VAL A 188 -6.33 74.77 21.20
N ARG A 189 -6.83 75.65 20.30
CA ARG A 189 -6.54 77.08 20.33
C ARG A 189 -7.03 77.65 21.65
N ALA A 190 -6.11 77.85 22.59
CA ALA A 190 -6.36 78.67 23.77
C ALA A 190 -6.62 80.12 23.30
N SER A 191 -7.79 80.62 23.64
CA SER A 191 -8.28 81.97 23.38
C SER A 191 -7.44 83.06 24.07
N GLU A 192 -7.04 84.07 23.30
CA GLU A 192 -6.32 85.30 23.69
C GLU A 192 -7.00 86.09 24.82
N PRO A 193 -6.21 86.73 25.72
CA PRO A 193 -6.69 87.86 26.50
C PRO A 193 -6.48 89.17 25.69
N ALA A 194 -7.60 89.79 25.28
CA ALA A 194 -7.60 91.08 24.60
C ALA A 194 -7.08 92.19 25.52
N THR A 195 -6.03 92.87 25.07
CA THR A 195 -5.47 94.08 25.69
C THR A 195 -6.38 95.27 25.39
N GLY A 196 -7.15 95.74 26.37
CA GLY A 196 -7.93 96.97 26.30
C GLY A 196 -7.09 98.20 26.65
N ARG A 197 -6.71 98.96 25.63
CA ARG A 197 -6.08 100.28 25.70
C ARG A 197 -7.17 101.37 25.81
N THR A 198 -7.10 102.24 26.82
CA THR A 198 -7.65 103.63 26.85
C THR A 198 -7.24 104.26 28.19
N ALA A 199 -6.19 105.10 28.25
CA ALA A 199 -6.22 106.56 28.07
C ALA A 199 -6.75 107.34 29.31
N ASP A 200 -5.80 107.99 30.00
CA ASP A 200 -5.83 109.20 30.85
C ASP A 200 -6.63 110.38 30.21
N PRO A 201 -6.96 111.55 30.83
CA PRO A 201 -6.73 112.06 32.20
C PRO A 201 -7.94 112.74 32.91
N ARG A 202 -7.83 112.91 34.24
CA ARG A 202 -7.92 114.20 35.00
C ARG A 202 -7.96 113.99 36.50
#